data_AF-A0A9X1PQ52-F1
#
_entry.id   AF-A0A9X1PQ52-F1
#
_cell.length_a   1.000
_cell.length_b   1.000
_cell.length_c   1.000
_cell.angle_alpha   90.00
_cell.angle_beta   90.00
_cell.angle_gamma   90.00
#
_symmetry.space_group_name_H-M   'P 1'
#
loop_
_entity.id
_entity.type
_entity.pdbx_description
1 polymer ?
#
loop_
_entity_poly.entity_id
_entity_poly.type
_entity_poly.pdbx_seq_one_letter_code
_entity_poly.pdbx_strand_id
1 'polypeptide(L)'
;MKSTLSPERTELKERWSEFKAINPKTRIRDAAKELNTTEAELVATGIGENATLLVGDFRELIKEVGSLGHVMALTRNDHVVHERKGVYEKISFNDHVGLVLGEDIDLRLFLGDWKFGFAVSENDRHSLQFFNSFGDATHKIYLTEKSDKDAYDALVTKYSEPDQDVSLAISEKTPKPAESETVVEIDRAAFQAEWLALKDTHDFFTLLRKYNLSRKQALRNAPEGYAYRITPESMKPVFEAASEEQLPIMVFVSNPNCIQIHTGPINKIFVMGPWLNIMDPEFNLHLRQDAIDEAWVVRKPTEDGVVTGIELIDKEGTMFNQFFGKRKPGIPELPEWPALIEKSVNRL
;
A
#
# COMPACT_ATOMS: atom_id res chain seq x y z
N MET A 1 -28.44 -22.25 17.01
CA MET A 1 -28.03 -21.71 18.33
C MET A 1 -27.82 -20.22 18.16
N LYS A 2 -28.31 -19.37 19.06
CA LYS A 2 -27.94 -17.95 19.06
C LYS A 2 -26.45 -17.89 19.46
N SER A 3 -25.56 -17.52 18.53
CA SER A 3 -24.15 -17.29 18.86
C SER A 3 -24.08 -16.10 19.81
N THR A 4 -23.36 -16.24 20.92
CA THR A 4 -23.41 -15.24 21.99
C THR A 4 -22.11 -14.48 21.94
N LEU A 5 -22.10 -13.37 21.19
CA LEU A 5 -20.91 -12.52 21.04
C LEU A 5 -20.26 -12.27 22.40
N SER A 6 -18.92 -12.31 22.48
CA SER A 6 -18.21 -11.93 23.69
C SER A 6 -18.66 -10.53 24.18
N PRO A 7 -18.69 -10.28 25.51
CA PRO A 7 -19.18 -9.01 26.06
C PRO A 7 -18.48 -7.78 25.46
N GLU A 8 -17.16 -7.86 25.28
CA GLU A 8 -16.34 -6.78 24.69
C GLU A 8 -16.72 -6.49 23.23
N ARG A 9 -17.00 -7.54 22.43
CA ARG A 9 -17.43 -7.39 21.04
C ARG A 9 -18.83 -6.79 20.93
N THR A 10 -19.73 -7.12 21.86
CA THR A 10 -21.09 -6.58 21.90
C THR A 10 -21.06 -5.07 22.18
N GLU A 11 -20.30 -4.65 23.19
CA GLU A 11 -20.14 -3.23 23.52
C GLU A 11 -19.52 -2.43 22.36
N LEU A 12 -18.47 -2.98 21.72
CA LEU A 12 -17.87 -2.34 20.56
C LEU A 12 -18.84 -2.21 19.39
N LYS A 13 -19.69 -3.22 19.17
CA LYS A 13 -20.71 -3.20 18.12
C LYS A 13 -21.75 -2.10 18.34
N GLU A 14 -22.19 -1.90 19.57
CA GLU A 14 -23.12 -0.82 19.93
C GLU A 14 -22.48 0.56 19.67
N ARG A 15 -21.26 0.78 20.19
CA ARG A 15 -20.49 2.02 19.97
C ARG A 15 -20.26 2.30 18.49
N TRP A 16 -19.93 1.27 17.70
CA TRP A 16 -19.74 1.40 16.26
C TRP A 16 -21.03 1.76 15.54
N SER A 17 -22.15 1.14 15.90
CA SER A 17 -23.46 1.39 15.30
C SER A 17 -23.93 2.83 15.55
N GLU A 18 -23.77 3.33 16.79
CA GLU A 18 -24.07 4.72 17.14
C GLU A 18 -23.18 5.71 16.38
N PHE A 19 -21.87 5.43 16.32
CA PHE A 19 -20.94 6.26 15.59
C PHE A 19 -21.29 6.35 14.10
N LYS A 20 -21.62 5.22 13.46
CA LYS A 20 -21.98 5.16 12.02
C LYS A 20 -23.28 5.89 11.72
N ALA A 21 -24.25 5.88 12.64
CA ALA A 21 -25.50 6.63 12.50
C ALA A 21 -25.27 8.15 12.48
N ILE A 22 -24.33 8.64 13.28
CA ILE A 22 -23.98 10.07 13.36
C ILE A 22 -23.02 10.45 12.21
N ASN A 23 -22.13 9.55 11.81
CA ASN A 23 -21.06 9.79 10.83
C ASN A 23 -21.14 8.84 9.62
N PRO A 24 -22.23 8.86 8.83
CA PRO A 24 -22.51 7.83 7.81
C PRO A 24 -21.52 7.81 6.63
N LYS A 25 -20.69 8.86 6.47
CA LYS A 25 -19.69 8.96 5.41
C LYS A 25 -18.29 8.56 5.86
N THR A 26 -18.07 8.36 7.16
CA THR A 26 -16.76 8.03 7.71
C THR A 26 -16.38 6.61 7.31
N ARG A 27 -15.15 6.43 6.82
CA ARG A 27 -14.64 5.10 6.47
C ARG A 27 -14.29 4.35 7.75
N ILE A 28 -14.45 3.03 7.73
CA ILE A 28 -14.21 2.16 8.89
C ILE A 28 -12.82 2.35 9.54
N ARG A 29 -11.79 2.71 8.75
CA ARG A 29 -10.46 3.06 9.28
C ARG A 29 -10.48 4.24 10.24
N ASP A 30 -11.11 5.32 9.80
CA ASP A 30 -11.09 6.60 10.49
C ASP A 30 -11.98 6.48 11.74
N ALA A 31 -13.09 5.75 11.61
CA ALA A 31 -13.90 5.35 12.74
C ALA A 31 -13.14 4.50 13.77
N ALA A 32 -12.29 3.56 13.35
CA ALA A 32 -11.49 2.76 14.27
C ALA A 32 -10.57 3.65 15.12
N LYS A 33 -9.92 4.64 14.49
CA LYS A 33 -9.11 5.65 15.19
C LYS A 33 -9.94 6.46 16.18
N GLU A 34 -11.11 6.96 15.77
CA GLU A 34 -12.00 7.77 16.63
C GLU A 34 -12.59 6.96 17.80
N LEU A 35 -12.81 5.66 17.61
CA LEU A 35 -13.31 4.75 18.63
C LEU A 35 -12.21 4.09 19.48
N ASN A 36 -10.93 4.45 19.26
CA ASN A 36 -9.77 3.86 19.95
C ASN A 36 -9.74 2.32 19.86
N THR A 37 -9.93 1.79 18.65
CA THR A 37 -9.92 0.36 18.33
C THR A 37 -9.22 0.13 16.99
N THR A 38 -9.15 -1.11 16.53
CA THR A 38 -8.56 -1.47 15.24
C THR A 38 -9.62 -1.69 14.16
N GLU A 39 -9.19 -1.62 12.89
CA GLU A 39 -10.08 -1.87 11.76
C GLU A 39 -10.57 -3.32 11.74
N ALA A 40 -9.69 -4.27 12.12
CA ALA A 40 -10.04 -5.69 12.23
C ALA A 40 -11.13 -5.93 13.29
N GLU A 41 -11.02 -5.30 14.48
CA GLU A 41 -12.03 -5.41 15.53
C GLU A 41 -13.38 -4.84 15.09
N LEU A 42 -13.40 -3.70 14.39
CA LEU A 42 -14.65 -3.16 13.83
C LEU A 42 -15.27 -4.10 12.79
N VAL A 43 -14.47 -4.72 11.91
CA VAL A 43 -14.98 -5.74 10.97
C VAL A 43 -15.54 -6.94 11.72
N ALA A 44 -14.87 -7.38 12.79
CA ALA A 44 -15.32 -8.51 13.60
C ALA A 44 -16.67 -8.28 14.31
N THR A 45 -17.09 -7.03 14.55
CA THR A 45 -18.44 -6.72 15.05
C THR A 45 -19.56 -7.16 14.09
N GLY A 46 -19.23 -7.32 12.81
CA GLY A 46 -20.14 -7.81 11.77
C GLY A 46 -20.27 -9.33 11.69
N ILE A 47 -19.49 -10.09 12.48
CA ILE A 47 -19.56 -11.56 12.45
C ILE A 47 -20.96 -12.03 12.86
N GLY A 48 -21.52 -12.94 12.06
CA GLY A 48 -22.89 -13.44 12.24
C GLY A 48 -23.96 -12.60 11.54
N GLU A 49 -23.60 -11.46 10.94
CA GLU A 49 -24.49 -10.62 10.15
C GLU A 49 -23.95 -10.43 8.73
N ASN A 50 -22.79 -9.79 8.61
CA ASN A 50 -22.25 -9.34 7.32
C ASN A 50 -20.75 -9.61 7.16
N ALA A 51 -20.12 -10.25 8.15
CA ALA A 51 -18.74 -10.74 8.08
C ALA A 51 -18.68 -12.23 8.46
N THR A 52 -17.73 -12.93 7.86
CA THR A 52 -17.35 -14.32 8.18
C THR A 52 -15.85 -14.36 8.40
N LEU A 53 -15.44 -14.81 9.58
CA LEU A 53 -14.03 -15.02 9.89
C LEU A 53 -13.49 -16.18 9.06
N LEU A 54 -12.32 -15.96 8.48
CA LEU A 54 -11.59 -16.95 7.70
C LEU A 54 -10.39 -17.49 8.49
N VAL A 55 -10.09 -18.76 8.31
CA VAL A 55 -8.99 -19.50 8.93
C VAL A 55 -8.14 -20.19 7.85
N GLY A 56 -6.97 -20.68 8.24
CA GLY A 56 -6.06 -21.45 7.39
C GLY A 56 -4.79 -20.67 7.03
N ASP A 57 -4.00 -21.22 6.11
CA ASP A 57 -2.86 -20.50 5.55
C ASP A 57 -3.34 -19.55 4.45
N PHE A 58 -3.24 -18.24 4.69
CA PHE A 58 -3.61 -17.25 3.69
C PHE A 58 -2.76 -17.33 2.41
N ARG A 59 -1.59 -17.98 2.43
CA ARG A 59 -0.86 -18.30 1.19
C ARG A 59 -1.70 -19.20 0.28
N GLU A 60 -2.33 -20.23 0.83
CA GLU A 60 -3.17 -21.15 0.07
C GLU A 60 -4.43 -20.46 -0.45
N LEU A 61 -5.06 -19.61 0.39
CA LEU A 61 -6.21 -18.82 -0.05
C LEU A 61 -5.84 -17.90 -1.21
N ILE A 62 -4.74 -17.15 -1.11
CA ILE A 62 -4.30 -16.23 -2.16
C ILE A 62 -3.96 -16.99 -3.45
N LYS A 63 -3.40 -18.21 -3.41
CA LYS A 63 -3.19 -19.02 -4.63
C LYS A 63 -4.47 -19.28 -5.41
N GLU A 64 -5.62 -19.33 -4.73
CA GLU A 64 -6.91 -19.62 -5.34
C GLU A 64 -7.67 -18.35 -5.77
N VAL A 65 -7.25 -17.16 -5.33
CA VAL A 65 -7.93 -15.89 -5.68
C VAL A 65 -8.04 -15.65 -7.20
N GLY A 66 -7.15 -16.24 -8.01
CA GLY A 66 -7.28 -16.21 -9.47
C GLY A 66 -8.61 -16.75 -9.98
N SER A 67 -9.28 -17.65 -9.26
CA SER A 67 -10.60 -18.17 -9.62
C SER A 67 -11.71 -17.13 -9.52
N LEU A 68 -11.50 -16.01 -8.82
CA LEU A 68 -12.50 -14.93 -8.72
C LEU A 68 -12.64 -14.12 -10.01
N GLY A 69 -11.76 -14.33 -10.99
CA GLY A 69 -11.72 -13.54 -12.22
C GLY A 69 -11.35 -12.08 -11.95
N HIS A 70 -12.13 -11.15 -12.52
CA HIS A 70 -11.82 -9.73 -12.48
C HIS A 70 -12.28 -9.09 -11.16
N VAL A 71 -11.35 -8.64 -10.34
CA VAL A 71 -11.58 -8.07 -9.00
C VAL A 71 -10.96 -6.68 -8.87
N MET A 72 -11.16 -6.01 -7.74
CA MET A 72 -10.44 -4.79 -7.35
C MET A 72 -9.56 -5.08 -6.13
N ALA A 73 -8.25 -4.91 -6.28
CA ALA A 73 -7.25 -5.02 -5.24
C ALA A 73 -7.02 -3.66 -4.58
N LEU A 74 -7.05 -3.61 -3.25
CA LEU A 74 -6.85 -2.40 -2.47
C LEU A 74 -5.73 -2.60 -1.45
N THR A 75 -4.67 -1.81 -1.59
CA THR A 75 -3.60 -1.66 -0.61
C THR A 75 -3.43 -0.18 -0.29
N ARG A 76 -3.10 0.12 0.97
CA ARG A 76 -2.95 1.50 1.44
C ARG A 76 -2.01 1.61 2.62
N ASN A 77 -1.56 2.83 2.88
CA ASN A 77 -1.01 3.28 4.16
C ASN A 77 -1.84 4.44 4.71
N ASP A 78 -1.34 5.21 5.68
CA ASP A 78 -2.08 6.34 6.27
C ASP A 78 -2.35 7.48 5.28
N HIS A 79 -1.51 7.62 4.24
CA HIS A 79 -1.50 8.82 3.39
C HIS A 79 -1.90 8.52 1.95
N VAL A 80 -1.90 7.25 1.53
CA VAL A 80 -2.23 6.84 0.17
C VAL A 80 -3.11 5.62 0.13
N VAL A 81 -4.18 5.66 -0.68
CA VAL A 81 -5.00 4.51 -1.04
C VAL A 81 -4.77 4.18 -2.52
N HIS A 82 -4.46 2.92 -2.81
CA HIS A 82 -4.21 2.39 -4.15
C HIS A 82 -5.24 1.30 -4.45
N GLU A 83 -6.07 1.52 -5.48
CA GLU A 83 -7.08 0.58 -5.95
C GLU A 83 -6.76 0.21 -7.40
N ARG A 84 -6.51 -1.09 -7.66
CA ARG A 84 -6.23 -1.59 -9.00
C ARG A 84 -7.16 -2.74 -9.32
N LYS A 85 -7.85 -2.64 -10.46
CA LYS A 85 -8.72 -3.70 -10.97
C LYS A 85 -7.96 -4.63 -11.91
N GLY A 86 -8.33 -5.90 -11.93
CA GLY A 86 -7.70 -6.89 -12.80
C GLY A 86 -7.87 -8.31 -12.29
N VAL A 87 -7.12 -9.24 -12.86
CA VAL A 87 -7.11 -10.67 -12.48
C VAL A 87 -5.84 -10.99 -11.71
N TYR A 88 -5.95 -11.84 -10.68
CA TYR A 88 -4.79 -12.36 -9.95
C TYR A 88 -4.14 -13.48 -10.75
N GLU A 89 -2.97 -13.20 -11.32
CA GLU A 89 -2.25 -14.13 -12.19
C GLU A 89 -0.83 -14.38 -11.70
N LYS A 90 -0.25 -15.52 -12.12
CA LYS A 90 1.15 -15.89 -11.86
C LYS A 90 1.53 -15.76 -10.38
N ILE A 91 0.62 -16.21 -9.53
CA ILE A 91 0.79 -16.18 -8.07
C ILE A 91 1.86 -17.20 -7.70
N SER A 92 2.89 -16.74 -6.99
CA SER A 92 3.98 -17.60 -6.53
C SER A 92 4.42 -17.20 -5.13
N PHE A 93 4.94 -18.16 -4.38
CA PHE A 93 5.44 -17.94 -3.02
C PHE A 93 6.83 -18.55 -2.92
N ASN A 94 7.77 -17.77 -2.38
CA ASN A 94 9.01 -18.28 -1.82
C ASN A 94 8.98 -18.12 -0.29
N ASP A 95 10.03 -18.56 0.41
CA ASP A 95 10.05 -18.65 1.88
C ASP A 95 9.73 -17.32 2.60
N HIS A 96 9.96 -16.17 1.96
CA HIS A 96 9.83 -14.85 2.61
C HIS A 96 8.84 -13.90 1.93
N VAL A 97 8.51 -14.09 0.64
CA VAL A 97 7.66 -13.17 -0.13
C VAL A 97 6.75 -13.91 -1.12
N GLY A 98 5.48 -13.50 -1.17
CA GLY A 98 4.54 -13.85 -2.21
C GLY A 98 4.58 -12.82 -3.35
N LEU A 99 4.49 -13.28 -4.59
CA LEU A 99 4.46 -12.45 -5.78
C LEU A 99 3.17 -12.71 -6.55
N VAL A 100 2.50 -11.64 -6.98
CA VAL A 100 1.45 -11.68 -8.01
C VAL A 100 1.98 -10.83 -9.16
N LEU A 101 2.12 -11.42 -10.35
CA LEU A 101 2.81 -10.81 -11.50
C LEU A 101 1.90 -10.80 -12.73
N GLY A 102 0.68 -10.29 -12.54
CA GLY A 102 -0.28 -10.05 -13.63
C GLY A 102 0.09 -8.81 -14.45
N GLU A 103 -0.61 -8.62 -15.57
CA GLU A 103 -0.51 -7.37 -16.34
C GLU A 103 -1.10 -6.18 -15.55
N ASP A 104 -2.18 -6.43 -14.81
CA ASP A 104 -2.86 -5.45 -13.98
C ASP A 104 -2.49 -5.53 -12.49
N ILE A 105 -2.71 -6.70 -11.87
CA ILE A 105 -2.44 -6.91 -10.45
C ILE A 105 -0.97 -7.30 -10.25
N ASP A 106 -0.17 -6.35 -9.79
CA ASP A 106 1.24 -6.53 -9.44
C ASP A 106 1.45 -6.27 -7.93
N LEU A 107 1.81 -7.33 -7.20
CA LEU A 107 1.91 -7.32 -5.74
C LEU A 107 3.22 -7.92 -5.24
N ARG A 108 3.70 -7.39 -4.12
CA ARG A 108 4.65 -8.06 -3.22
C ARG A 108 3.95 -8.28 -1.88
N LEU A 109 3.82 -9.53 -1.46
CA LEU A 109 3.06 -9.93 -0.29
C LEU A 109 4.01 -10.43 0.80
N PHE A 110 3.98 -9.82 1.98
CA PHE A 110 4.78 -10.20 3.15
C PHE A 110 3.86 -10.85 4.19
N LEU A 111 3.55 -12.13 4.00
CA LEU A 111 2.54 -12.85 4.79
C LEU A 111 2.99 -13.27 6.19
N GLY A 112 4.23 -12.94 6.59
CA GLY A 112 4.76 -13.30 7.92
C GLY A 112 3.92 -12.77 9.08
N ASP A 113 3.20 -11.66 8.88
CA ASP A 113 2.29 -11.07 9.85
C ASP A 113 0.90 -10.78 9.24
N TRP A 114 0.39 -11.70 8.41
CA TRP A 114 -1.04 -11.71 8.06
C TRP A 114 -1.76 -12.58 9.07
N LYS A 115 -2.59 -11.99 9.93
CA LYS A 115 -3.11 -12.66 11.13
C LYS A 115 -4.61 -12.95 11.04
N PHE A 116 -5.40 -12.01 10.52
CA PHE A 116 -6.85 -12.14 10.45
C PHE A 116 -7.33 -11.97 9.01
N GLY A 117 -8.35 -12.75 8.63
CA GLY A 117 -8.97 -12.69 7.31
C GLY A 117 -10.48 -12.73 7.46
N PHE A 118 -11.19 -11.92 6.68
CA PHE A 118 -12.65 -11.84 6.73
C PHE A 118 -13.22 -11.84 5.32
N ALA A 119 -14.27 -12.62 5.11
CA ALA A 119 -15.19 -12.40 4.01
C ALA A 119 -16.25 -11.40 4.49
N VAL A 120 -16.41 -10.28 3.78
CA VAL A 120 -17.34 -9.20 4.17
C VAL A 120 -18.32 -8.92 3.04
N SER A 121 -19.60 -8.82 3.39
CA SER A 121 -20.72 -8.50 2.50
C SER A 121 -21.40 -7.22 2.98
N GLU A 122 -21.12 -6.06 2.36
CA GLU A 122 -21.71 -4.78 2.76
C GLU A 122 -22.32 -4.05 1.57
N ASN A 123 -23.61 -3.71 1.63
CA ASN A 123 -24.35 -3.03 0.55
C ASN A 123 -24.17 -3.72 -0.81
N ASP A 124 -24.42 -5.03 -0.85
CA ASP A 124 -24.23 -5.90 -2.02
C ASP A 124 -22.80 -5.99 -2.57
N ARG A 125 -21.81 -5.45 -1.83
CA ARG A 125 -20.39 -5.59 -2.16
C ARG A 125 -19.76 -6.71 -1.34
N HIS A 126 -19.18 -7.67 -2.04
CA HIS A 126 -18.43 -8.77 -1.45
C HIS A 126 -16.92 -8.49 -1.47
N SER A 127 -16.24 -8.87 -0.40
CA SER A 127 -14.79 -8.72 -0.30
C SER A 127 -14.13 -9.78 0.55
N LEU A 128 -12.83 -9.96 0.34
CA LEU A 128 -11.89 -10.62 1.23
C LEU A 128 -10.99 -9.54 1.82
N GLN A 129 -10.91 -9.44 3.14
CA GLN A 129 -10.15 -8.40 3.84
C GLN A 129 -9.17 -9.02 4.81
N PHE A 130 -7.90 -8.65 4.70
CA PHE A 130 -6.81 -9.21 5.50
C PHE A 130 -6.21 -8.14 6.41
N PHE A 131 -5.80 -8.57 7.60
CA PHE A 131 -5.29 -7.71 8.67
C PHE A 131 -4.10 -8.36 9.37
N ASN A 132 -3.21 -7.54 9.91
CA ASN A 132 -2.03 -8.01 10.63
C ASN A 132 -2.32 -8.24 12.13
N SER A 133 -1.32 -8.66 12.90
CA SER A 133 -1.46 -8.91 14.34
C SER A 133 -1.84 -7.66 15.16
N PHE A 134 -1.64 -6.46 14.62
CA PHE A 134 -2.06 -5.19 15.23
C PHE A 134 -3.48 -4.76 14.81
N GLY A 135 -4.17 -5.56 13.99
CA GLY A 135 -5.50 -5.24 13.47
C GLY A 135 -5.52 -4.16 12.38
N ASP A 136 -4.36 -3.79 11.83
CA ASP A 136 -4.24 -2.89 10.68
C ASP A 136 -4.52 -3.64 9.38
N ALA A 137 -5.24 -3.01 8.45
CA ALA A 137 -5.51 -3.60 7.13
C ALA A 137 -4.22 -3.82 6.33
N THR A 138 -4.00 -5.06 5.89
CA THR A 138 -2.86 -5.43 5.03
C THR A 138 -3.22 -5.31 3.56
N HIS A 139 -4.34 -5.93 3.17
CA HIS A 139 -4.80 -5.98 1.80
C HIS A 139 -6.29 -6.32 1.73
N LYS A 140 -6.99 -5.82 0.70
CA LYS A 140 -8.40 -6.15 0.47
C LYS A 140 -8.65 -6.46 -1.00
N ILE A 141 -9.55 -7.41 -1.25
CA ILE A 141 -9.96 -7.85 -2.58
C ILE A 141 -11.47 -7.70 -2.65
N TYR A 142 -11.96 -6.82 -3.52
CA TYR A 142 -13.38 -6.59 -3.74
C TYR A 142 -13.83 -7.24 -5.03
N LEU A 143 -14.98 -7.91 -4.99
CA LEU A 143 -15.63 -8.35 -6.21
C LEU A 143 -16.10 -7.15 -7.03
N THR A 144 -16.06 -7.30 -8.35
CA THR A 144 -16.64 -6.39 -9.33
C THR A 144 -17.79 -7.09 -10.04
N GLU A 145 -18.52 -6.37 -10.89
CA GLU A 145 -19.59 -6.94 -11.72
C GLU A 145 -19.09 -8.06 -12.66
N LYS A 146 -17.77 -8.11 -12.91
CA LYS A 146 -17.11 -9.12 -13.76
C LYS A 146 -16.48 -10.27 -12.97
N SER A 147 -16.66 -10.31 -11.63
CA SER A 147 -16.11 -11.38 -10.80
C SER A 147 -16.96 -12.64 -10.87
N ASP A 148 -16.32 -13.78 -10.61
CA ASP A 148 -16.99 -15.05 -10.37
C ASP A 148 -17.46 -15.13 -8.91
N LYS A 149 -18.77 -14.95 -8.70
CA LYS A 149 -19.38 -14.98 -7.38
C LYS A 149 -19.48 -16.39 -6.81
N ASP A 150 -19.67 -17.41 -7.65
CA ASP A 150 -19.75 -18.80 -7.21
C ASP A 150 -18.37 -19.27 -6.71
N ALA A 151 -17.29 -18.87 -7.40
CA ALA A 151 -15.93 -19.09 -6.94
C ALA A 151 -15.64 -18.38 -5.61
N TYR A 152 -16.15 -17.17 -5.41
CA TYR A 152 -16.06 -16.48 -4.12
C TYR A 152 -16.75 -17.27 -3.02
N ASP A 153 -17.99 -17.71 -3.23
CA ASP A 153 -18.73 -18.47 -2.22
C ASP A 153 -18.06 -19.81 -1.88
N ALA A 154 -17.46 -20.46 -2.87
CA ALA A 154 -16.67 -21.67 -2.66
C ALA A 154 -15.43 -21.40 -1.79
N LEU A 155 -14.70 -20.30 -2.03
CA LEU A 155 -13.56 -19.91 -1.19
C LEU A 155 -13.98 -19.56 0.23
N VAL A 156 -15.05 -18.77 0.40
CA VAL A 156 -15.58 -18.43 1.73
C VAL A 156 -15.98 -19.70 2.48
N THR A 157 -16.67 -20.63 1.83
CA THR A 157 -17.06 -21.91 2.43
C THR A 157 -15.84 -22.73 2.84
N LYS A 158 -14.82 -22.81 1.98
CA LYS A 158 -13.59 -23.59 2.22
C LYS A 158 -12.76 -23.05 3.38
N TYR A 159 -12.64 -21.72 3.48
CA TYR A 159 -11.78 -21.05 4.45
C TYR A 159 -12.54 -20.50 5.66
N SER A 160 -13.85 -20.73 5.78
CA SER A 160 -14.63 -20.27 6.94
C SER A 160 -14.12 -20.94 8.22
N GLU A 161 -13.87 -20.14 9.25
CA GLU A 161 -13.61 -20.65 10.60
C GLU A 161 -14.89 -21.35 11.12
N PRO A 162 -14.82 -22.62 11.56
CA PRO A 162 -15.96 -23.29 12.18
C PRO A 162 -16.51 -22.56 13.40
N ASP A 163 -15.66 -21.96 14.23
CA ASP A 163 -16.06 -21.15 15.38
C ASP A 163 -16.04 -19.65 15.08
N GLN A 164 -17.21 -19.08 14.78
CA GLN A 164 -17.38 -17.65 14.51
C GLN A 164 -17.50 -16.79 15.80
N ASP A 165 -17.43 -17.41 16.99
CA ASP A 165 -17.55 -16.73 18.27
C ASP A 165 -16.20 -16.49 18.94
N VAL A 166 -15.29 -15.79 18.24
CA VAL A 166 -13.93 -15.52 18.72
C VAL A 166 -13.68 -14.06 19.04
N SER A 167 -12.86 -13.84 20.07
CA SER A 167 -12.21 -12.55 20.33
C SER A 167 -10.88 -12.50 19.58
N LEU A 168 -10.60 -11.37 18.90
CA LEU A 168 -9.34 -11.18 18.20
C LEU A 168 -8.22 -10.88 19.22
N ALA A 169 -7.12 -11.63 19.16
CA ALA A 169 -5.93 -11.35 19.95
C ALA A 169 -5.09 -10.26 19.27
N ILE A 170 -5.45 -8.99 19.49
CA ILE A 170 -4.70 -7.83 18.98
C ILE A 170 -3.42 -7.63 19.79
N SER A 171 -2.30 -7.48 19.08
CA SER A 171 -1.01 -7.14 19.67
C SER A 171 -0.88 -5.64 19.90
N GLU A 172 -0.19 -5.23 20.96
CA GLU A 172 0.12 -3.83 21.19
C GLU A 172 1.15 -3.32 20.18
N LYS A 173 0.84 -2.19 19.54
CA LYS A 173 1.75 -1.54 18.60
C LYS A 173 2.73 -0.65 19.37
N THR A 174 4.02 -0.96 19.32
CA THR A 174 5.05 -0.05 19.82
C THR A 174 5.14 1.16 18.88
N PRO A 175 4.96 2.40 19.37
CA PRO A 175 5.11 3.59 18.54
C PRO A 175 6.52 3.63 17.95
N LYS A 176 6.61 3.84 16.64
CA LYS A 176 7.91 4.08 16.00
C LYS A 176 8.45 5.42 16.51
N PRO A 177 9.69 5.49 17.03
CA PRO A 177 10.29 6.76 17.39
C PRO A 177 10.30 7.69 16.17
N ALA A 178 10.02 8.98 16.40
CA ALA A 178 10.23 9.98 15.37
C ALA A 178 11.68 9.91 14.88
N GLU A 179 11.87 10.04 13.57
CA GLU A 179 13.21 10.02 13.00
C GLU A 179 14.03 11.20 13.55
N SER A 180 15.26 10.93 14.01
CA SER A 180 16.13 11.96 14.52
C SER A 180 16.64 12.87 13.39
N GLU A 181 16.44 14.17 13.53
CA GLU A 181 17.03 15.19 12.64
C GLU A 181 18.51 15.48 12.95
N THR A 182 19.10 14.79 13.94
CA THR A 182 20.53 14.92 14.26
C THR A 182 21.39 14.48 13.08
N VAL A 183 22.43 15.26 12.78
CA VAL A 183 23.46 14.86 11.83
C VAL A 183 24.11 13.57 12.32
N VAL A 184 24.07 12.53 11.50
CA VAL A 184 24.75 11.27 11.77
C VAL A 184 26.17 11.39 11.23
N GLU A 185 27.16 11.12 12.08
CA GLU A 185 28.54 11.00 11.62
C GLU A 185 28.73 9.65 10.90
N ILE A 186 28.95 9.72 9.59
CA ILE A 186 29.28 8.59 8.74
C ILE A 186 30.50 8.92 7.88
N ASP A 187 31.18 7.89 7.37
CA ASP A 187 32.09 8.06 6.24
C ASP A 187 31.26 8.34 4.97
N ARG A 188 30.99 9.62 4.73
CA ARG A 188 30.17 10.09 3.61
C ARG A 188 30.78 9.71 2.26
N ALA A 189 32.11 9.74 2.13
CA ALA A 189 32.77 9.41 0.88
C ALA A 189 32.59 7.91 0.56
N ALA A 190 32.76 7.03 1.56
CA ALA A 190 32.49 5.61 1.40
C ALA A 190 31.01 5.34 1.08
N PHE A 191 30.08 5.98 1.81
CA PHE A 191 28.64 5.83 1.56
C PHE A 191 28.26 6.23 0.12
N GLN A 192 28.77 7.37 -0.35
CA GLN A 192 28.52 7.83 -1.71
C GLN A 192 29.14 6.92 -2.77
N ALA A 193 30.35 6.41 -2.54
CA ALA A 193 30.97 5.43 -3.44
C ALA A 193 30.15 4.14 -3.54
N GLU A 194 29.61 3.65 -2.43
CA GLU A 194 28.75 2.46 -2.43
C GLU A 194 27.37 2.71 -3.04
N TRP A 195 26.80 3.91 -2.88
CA TRP A 195 25.61 4.32 -3.62
C TRP A 195 25.84 4.26 -5.13
N LEU A 196 26.97 4.79 -5.59
CA LEU A 196 27.33 4.78 -7.02
C LEU A 196 27.59 3.37 -7.56
N ALA A 197 27.88 2.41 -6.68
CA ALA A 197 28.13 1.02 -7.01
C ALA A 197 26.90 0.10 -6.88
N LEU A 198 25.71 0.66 -6.61
CA LEU A 198 24.46 -0.11 -6.55
C LEU A 198 24.21 -0.83 -7.88
N LYS A 199 23.69 -2.05 -7.79
CA LYS A 199 23.38 -2.91 -8.94
C LYS A 199 21.89 -3.15 -9.08
N ASP A 200 21.16 -3.09 -7.98
CA ASP A 200 19.70 -3.11 -7.97
C ASP A 200 19.14 -2.05 -7.01
N THR A 201 17.95 -1.54 -7.32
CA THR A 201 17.19 -0.65 -6.43
C THR A 201 16.93 -1.23 -5.03
N HIS A 202 16.85 -2.56 -4.90
CA HIS A 202 16.67 -3.28 -3.63
C HIS A 202 17.94 -3.26 -2.76
N ASP A 203 19.13 -3.16 -3.37
CA ASP A 203 20.41 -3.05 -2.63
C ASP A 203 20.46 -1.80 -1.76
N PHE A 204 19.69 -0.78 -2.12
CA PHE A 204 19.64 0.46 -1.36
C PHE A 204 19.15 0.24 0.08
N PHE A 205 18.23 -0.70 0.33
CA PHE A 205 17.83 -1.03 1.71
C PHE A 205 18.97 -1.62 2.53
N THR A 206 19.83 -2.43 1.89
CA THR A 206 21.02 -3.01 2.53
C THR A 206 22.05 -1.92 2.83
N LEU A 207 22.25 -0.97 1.91
CA LEU A 207 23.14 0.17 2.12
C LEU A 207 22.71 1.03 3.32
N LEU A 208 21.41 1.34 3.43
CA LEU A 208 20.86 2.10 4.56
C LEU A 208 21.12 1.39 5.90
N ARG A 209 20.89 0.08 5.96
CA ARG A 209 21.16 -0.73 7.16
C ARG A 209 22.64 -0.74 7.53
N LYS A 210 23.54 -0.86 6.54
CA LYS A 210 24.99 -0.87 6.77
C LYS A 210 25.49 0.40 7.45
N TYR A 211 24.96 1.56 7.03
CA TYR A 211 25.35 2.86 7.59
C TYR A 211 24.42 3.33 8.73
N ASN A 212 23.45 2.49 9.14
CA ASN A 212 22.42 2.82 10.14
C ASN A 212 21.72 4.17 9.86
N LEU A 213 21.44 4.43 8.58
CA LEU A 213 20.76 5.64 8.13
C LEU A 213 19.27 5.38 7.95
N SER A 214 18.48 6.34 8.39
CA SER A 214 17.11 6.48 7.91
C SER A 214 17.06 6.79 6.41
N ARG A 215 15.85 6.80 5.84
CA ARG A 215 15.67 7.23 4.45
C ARG A 215 16.04 8.70 4.26
N LYS A 216 15.52 9.63 5.07
CA LYS A 216 15.84 11.07 4.91
C LYS A 216 17.33 11.36 5.08
N GLN A 217 17.97 10.75 6.09
CA GLN A 217 19.41 10.91 6.32
C GLN A 217 20.24 10.39 5.15
N ALA A 218 19.86 9.25 4.56
CA ALA A 218 20.52 8.72 3.37
C ALA A 218 20.38 9.67 2.17
N LEU A 219 19.19 10.22 1.91
CA LEU A 219 18.97 11.15 0.78
C LEU A 219 19.78 12.45 0.93
N ARG A 220 19.89 12.98 2.15
CA ARG A 220 20.72 14.17 2.44
C ARG A 220 22.22 13.92 2.27
N ASN A 221 22.67 12.66 2.37
CA ASN A 221 24.06 12.24 2.15
C ASN A 221 24.35 11.70 0.75
N ALA A 222 23.36 11.70 -0.15
CA ALA A 222 23.51 11.16 -1.51
C ALA A 222 24.66 11.83 -2.29
N PRO A 223 25.24 11.14 -3.29
CA PRO A 223 26.18 11.75 -4.21
C PRO A 223 25.57 12.96 -4.93
N GLU A 224 26.42 13.89 -5.38
CA GLU A 224 25.96 15.08 -6.11
C GLU A 224 25.14 14.68 -7.35
N GLY A 225 23.94 15.26 -7.49
CA GLY A 225 23.02 14.97 -8.59
C GLY A 225 22.20 13.68 -8.45
N TYR A 226 22.42 12.88 -7.39
CA TYR A 226 21.68 11.63 -7.17
C TYR A 226 20.48 11.75 -6.24
N ALA A 227 20.38 12.82 -5.45
CA ALA A 227 19.14 13.17 -4.77
C ALA A 227 19.00 14.68 -4.68
N TYR A 228 17.78 15.19 -4.84
CA TYR A 228 17.45 16.59 -4.57
C TYR A 228 16.01 16.74 -4.12
N ARG A 229 15.75 17.74 -3.28
CA ARG A 229 14.41 18.06 -2.83
C ARG A 229 13.61 18.79 -3.90
N ILE A 230 12.32 18.51 -3.94
CA ILE A 230 11.33 19.23 -4.73
C ILE A 230 10.21 19.72 -3.81
N THR A 231 9.44 20.71 -4.25
CA THR A 231 8.27 21.16 -3.49
C THR A 231 7.18 20.08 -3.51
N PRO A 232 6.47 19.82 -2.40
CA PRO A 232 5.34 18.87 -2.36
C PRO A 232 4.28 19.10 -3.43
N GLU A 233 4.05 20.36 -3.82
CA GLU A 233 3.08 20.76 -4.84
C GLU A 233 3.45 20.25 -6.24
N SER A 234 4.70 19.84 -6.45
CA SER A 234 5.19 19.31 -7.74
C SER A 234 4.49 18.02 -8.18
N MET A 235 3.84 17.29 -7.27
CA MET A 235 3.16 16.04 -7.62
C MET A 235 2.00 16.23 -8.61
N LYS A 236 1.24 17.31 -8.49
CA LYS A 236 0.13 17.58 -9.42
C LYS A 236 0.64 17.87 -10.84
N PRO A 237 1.57 18.81 -11.07
CA PRO A 237 2.19 19.02 -12.38
C PRO A 237 2.84 17.76 -12.97
N VAL A 238 3.48 16.92 -12.15
CA VAL A 238 4.04 15.64 -12.62
C VAL A 238 2.94 14.71 -13.14
N PHE A 239 1.82 14.58 -12.42
CA PHE A 239 0.70 13.75 -12.87
C PHE A 239 0.05 14.32 -14.14
N GLU A 240 -0.16 15.64 -14.19
CA GLU A 240 -0.75 16.31 -15.35
C GLU A 240 0.12 16.12 -16.60
N ALA A 241 1.43 16.34 -16.49
CA ALA A 241 2.36 16.11 -17.60
C ALA A 241 2.39 14.63 -18.03
N ALA A 242 2.40 13.69 -17.08
CA ALA A 242 2.40 12.25 -17.41
C ALA A 242 1.11 11.84 -18.13
N SER A 243 -0.02 12.43 -17.75
CA SER A 243 -1.32 12.24 -18.42
C SER A 243 -1.33 12.87 -19.82
N GLU A 244 -0.87 14.12 -19.96
CA GLU A 244 -0.81 14.82 -21.25
C GLU A 244 0.08 14.10 -22.27
N GLU A 245 1.23 13.59 -21.83
CA GLU A 245 2.16 12.84 -22.68
C GLU A 245 1.80 11.37 -22.84
N GLN A 246 0.76 10.90 -22.14
CA GLN A 246 0.41 9.49 -22.02
C GLN A 246 1.62 8.62 -21.63
N LEU A 247 2.52 9.19 -20.83
CA LEU A 247 3.74 8.53 -20.38
C LEU A 247 3.36 7.47 -19.33
N PRO A 248 3.65 6.17 -19.57
CA PRO A 248 3.34 5.16 -18.59
C PRO A 248 4.28 5.26 -17.39
N ILE A 249 3.69 5.36 -16.20
CA ILE A 249 4.40 5.44 -14.93
C ILE A 249 4.17 4.16 -14.12
N MET A 250 4.97 3.99 -13.07
CA MET A 250 4.76 3.03 -12.01
C MET A 250 4.46 3.75 -10.69
N VAL A 251 3.45 3.30 -9.96
CA VAL A 251 3.05 3.86 -8.66
C VAL A 251 3.12 2.76 -7.60
N PHE A 252 4.00 2.94 -6.61
CA PHE A 252 4.23 1.97 -5.53
C PHE A 252 3.61 2.48 -4.23
N VAL A 253 2.62 1.74 -3.72
CA VAL A 253 2.01 2.02 -2.41
C VAL A 253 2.17 0.78 -1.54
N SER A 254 2.70 0.99 -0.34
CA SER A 254 3.03 -0.08 0.57
C SER A 254 2.53 0.18 1.98
N ASN A 255 2.23 -0.90 2.68
CA ASN A 255 2.22 -1.00 4.14
C ASN A 255 3.22 -2.12 4.55
N PRO A 256 3.41 -2.40 5.85
CA PRO A 256 4.38 -3.41 6.30
C PRO A 256 4.17 -4.81 5.71
N ASN A 257 2.97 -5.10 5.20
CA ASN A 257 2.53 -6.45 4.85
C ASN A 257 2.25 -6.65 3.35
N CYS A 258 2.16 -5.57 2.57
CA CYS A 258 1.85 -5.60 1.14
C CYS A 258 2.41 -4.37 0.41
N ILE A 259 2.94 -4.58 -0.80
CA ILE A 259 3.21 -3.55 -1.80
C ILE A 259 2.29 -3.80 -2.98
N GLN A 260 1.59 -2.76 -3.44
CA GLN A 260 0.80 -2.78 -4.67
C GLN A 260 1.35 -1.78 -5.67
N ILE A 261 1.43 -2.24 -6.93
CA ILE A 261 2.08 -1.52 -8.00
C ILE A 261 1.07 -1.30 -9.12
N HIS A 262 0.89 -0.05 -9.54
CA HIS A 262 0.27 0.25 -10.83
C HIS A 262 1.37 0.42 -11.85
N THR A 263 1.18 -0.05 -13.08
CA THR A 263 2.04 0.25 -14.23
C THR A 263 1.19 0.61 -15.42
N GLY A 264 1.33 1.83 -15.93
CA GLY A 264 0.56 2.28 -17.09
C GLY A 264 0.37 3.80 -17.13
N PRO A 265 -0.30 4.30 -18.18
CA PRO A 265 -0.69 5.71 -18.23
C PRO A 265 -1.71 6.02 -17.13
N ILE A 266 -1.88 7.32 -16.87
CA ILE A 266 -2.88 7.87 -15.94
C ILE A 266 -3.62 9.01 -16.64
N ASN A 267 -4.90 9.23 -16.35
CA ASN A 267 -5.71 10.16 -17.15
C ASN A 267 -6.48 11.17 -16.31
N LYS A 268 -7.43 10.70 -15.49
CA LYS A 268 -8.41 11.54 -14.80
C LYS A 268 -7.86 12.02 -13.46
N ILE A 269 -7.20 13.18 -13.49
CA ILE A 269 -6.54 13.78 -12.32
C ILE A 269 -7.36 14.96 -11.80
N PHE A 270 -7.60 15.01 -10.49
CA PHE A 270 -8.20 16.17 -9.84
C PHE A 270 -7.91 16.22 -8.34
N VAL A 271 -8.04 17.41 -7.76
CA VAL A 271 -7.92 17.63 -6.32
C VAL A 271 -9.30 17.72 -5.69
N MET A 272 -9.49 17.06 -4.54
CA MET A 272 -10.70 17.18 -3.73
C MET A 272 -10.32 17.26 -2.26
N GLY A 273 -10.46 18.45 -1.66
CA GLY A 273 -9.94 18.71 -0.31
C GLY A 273 -8.42 18.49 -0.26
N PRO A 274 -7.89 17.70 0.69
CA PRO A 274 -6.45 17.43 0.79
C PRO A 274 -5.94 16.34 -0.18
N TRP A 275 -6.84 15.75 -0.98
CA TRP A 275 -6.53 14.58 -1.80
C TRP A 275 -6.24 14.95 -3.24
N LEU A 276 -5.07 14.54 -3.76
CA LEU A 276 -4.77 14.43 -5.18
C LEU A 276 -5.21 13.05 -5.65
N ASN A 277 -6.13 13.02 -6.63
CA ASN A 277 -6.76 11.78 -7.07
C ASN A 277 -6.39 11.45 -8.51
N ILE A 278 -6.22 10.15 -8.77
CA ILE A 278 -6.33 9.55 -10.10
C ILE A 278 -7.58 8.69 -10.07
N MET A 279 -8.51 8.89 -11.00
CA MET A 279 -9.80 8.17 -11.04
C MET A 279 -10.05 7.51 -12.40
N ASP A 280 -9.09 6.71 -12.85
CA ASP A 280 -9.19 5.97 -14.11
C ASP A 280 -10.10 4.73 -13.95
N PRO A 281 -10.63 4.15 -15.04
CA PRO A 281 -11.53 3.00 -14.95
C PRO A 281 -10.96 1.81 -14.17
N GLU A 282 -9.67 1.52 -14.37
CA GLU A 282 -8.99 0.32 -13.83
C GLU A 282 -7.98 0.64 -12.71
N PHE A 283 -7.68 1.92 -12.44
CA PHE A 283 -6.75 2.36 -11.41
C PHE A 283 -7.24 3.62 -10.71
N ASN A 284 -7.40 3.57 -9.38
CA ASN A 284 -7.66 4.74 -8.56
C ASN A 284 -6.54 4.95 -7.54
N LEU A 285 -6.15 6.20 -7.36
CA LEU A 285 -5.16 6.63 -6.37
C LEU A 285 -5.75 7.79 -5.59
N HIS A 286 -5.64 7.75 -4.26
CA HIS A 286 -5.97 8.87 -3.40
C HIS A 286 -4.72 9.21 -2.58
N LEU A 287 -4.04 10.31 -2.92
CA LEU A 287 -2.81 10.77 -2.26
C LEU A 287 -3.12 11.99 -1.38
N ARG A 288 -2.82 11.92 -0.07
CA ARG A 288 -2.84 13.06 0.84
C ARG A 288 -1.69 14.01 0.55
N GLN A 289 -1.98 15.15 -0.08
CA GLN A 289 -0.93 16.13 -0.39
C GLN A 289 -0.40 16.82 0.87
N ASP A 290 -1.27 17.07 1.85
CA ASP A 290 -0.95 17.68 3.14
C ASP A 290 -0.13 16.77 4.07
N ALA A 291 0.05 15.50 3.72
CA ALA A 291 0.91 14.56 4.44
C ALA A 291 2.37 14.54 3.92
N ILE A 292 2.66 15.20 2.80
CA ILE A 292 4.00 15.26 2.22
C ILE A 292 4.81 16.31 2.99
N ASP A 293 5.73 15.85 3.84
CA ASP A 293 6.70 16.71 4.55
C ASP A 293 7.93 16.98 3.67
N GLU A 294 8.45 15.93 3.04
CA GLU A 294 9.51 16.05 2.04
C GLU A 294 9.18 15.25 0.77
N ALA A 295 9.44 15.85 -0.39
CA ALA A 295 9.43 15.17 -1.67
C ALA A 295 10.83 15.23 -2.29
N TRP A 296 11.29 14.10 -2.81
CA TRP A 296 12.64 13.96 -3.34
C TRP A 296 12.62 13.31 -4.71
N VAL A 297 13.45 13.83 -5.62
CA VAL A 297 13.89 13.06 -6.78
C VAL A 297 15.14 12.31 -6.38
N VAL A 298 15.17 11.00 -6.65
CA VAL A 298 16.24 10.09 -6.24
C VAL A 298 16.66 9.23 -7.43
N ARG A 299 17.95 9.25 -7.75
CA ARG A 299 18.58 8.45 -8.80
C ARG A 299 19.37 7.31 -8.16
N LYS A 300 19.19 6.09 -8.64
CA LYS A 300 19.88 4.89 -8.15
C LYS A 300 20.48 4.14 -9.33
N PRO A 301 21.81 3.93 -9.36
CA PRO A 301 22.42 3.04 -10.34
C PRO A 301 21.86 1.62 -10.23
N THR A 302 21.75 0.96 -11.37
CA THR A 302 21.45 -0.47 -11.51
C THR A 302 22.28 -1.06 -12.64
N GLU A 303 22.28 -2.38 -12.79
CA GLU A 303 22.90 -3.03 -13.96
C GLU A 303 22.27 -2.60 -15.29
N ASP A 304 21.00 -2.17 -15.27
CA ASP A 304 20.25 -1.69 -16.44
C ASP A 304 20.41 -0.19 -16.70
N GLY A 305 21.24 0.50 -15.91
CA GLY A 305 21.39 1.96 -15.94
C GLY A 305 20.79 2.66 -14.73
N VAL A 306 20.75 3.99 -14.76
CA VAL A 306 20.19 4.78 -13.66
C VAL A 306 18.67 4.69 -13.66
N VAL A 307 18.09 4.51 -12.47
CA VAL A 307 16.65 4.58 -12.24
C VAL A 307 16.34 5.82 -11.42
N THR A 308 15.47 6.67 -11.96
CA THR A 308 15.01 7.92 -11.37
C THR A 308 13.62 7.72 -10.76
N GLY A 309 13.46 8.01 -9.48
CA GLY A 309 12.17 7.93 -8.79
C GLY A 309 11.84 9.21 -8.02
N ILE A 310 10.55 9.45 -7.80
CA ILE A 310 10.07 10.42 -6.82
C ILE A 310 9.71 9.67 -5.54
N GLU A 311 10.21 10.11 -4.40
CA GLU A 311 9.91 9.55 -3.07
C GLU A 311 9.21 10.60 -2.21
N LEU A 312 8.05 10.24 -1.65
CA LEU A 312 7.29 11.08 -0.72
C LEU A 312 7.48 10.58 0.71
N ILE A 313 7.84 11.50 1.60
CA ILE A 313 8.17 11.23 3.00
C ILE A 313 7.27 12.07 3.89
N ASP A 314 6.70 11.46 4.93
CA ASP A 314 5.89 12.15 5.93
C ASP A 314 6.73 12.78 7.06
N LYS A 315 6.08 13.53 7.94
CA LYS A 315 6.71 14.22 9.07
C LYS A 315 7.41 13.27 10.05
N GLU A 316 6.97 12.01 10.11
CA GLU A 316 7.60 10.96 10.90
C GLU A 316 8.86 10.37 10.24
N GLY A 317 9.17 10.76 8.99
CA GLY A 317 10.31 10.23 8.23
C GLY A 317 10.01 8.93 7.48
N THR A 318 8.74 8.54 7.39
CA THR A 318 8.32 7.35 6.66
C THR A 318 8.15 7.70 5.19
N MET A 319 8.94 7.05 4.33
CA MET A 319 8.66 7.05 2.90
C MET A 319 7.39 6.23 2.66
N PHE A 320 6.33 6.89 2.21
CA PHE A 320 5.00 6.30 2.10
C PHE A 320 4.56 6.05 0.67
N ASN A 321 5.23 6.64 -0.34
CA ASN A 321 4.86 6.46 -1.74
C ASN A 321 6.04 6.74 -2.69
N GLN A 322 6.11 5.98 -3.78
CA GLN A 322 7.15 6.14 -4.80
C GLN A 322 6.57 6.10 -6.22
N PHE A 323 7.19 6.86 -7.12
CA PHE A 323 6.84 6.94 -8.53
C PHE A 323 8.07 6.70 -9.40
N PHE A 324 7.91 5.98 -10.51
CA PHE A 324 8.95 5.71 -11.50
C PHE A 324 8.36 5.77 -12.92
N GLY A 325 9.20 5.89 -13.94
CA GLY A 325 8.81 5.57 -15.31
C GLY A 325 8.62 4.06 -15.46
N LYS A 326 7.69 3.63 -16.33
CA LYS A 326 7.50 2.21 -16.64
C LYS A 326 8.81 1.57 -17.08
N ARG A 327 9.20 0.50 -16.41
CA ARG A 327 10.34 -0.35 -16.79
C ARG A 327 10.09 -1.81 -16.47
N LYS A 328 10.90 -2.70 -17.04
CA LYS A 328 10.97 -4.12 -16.68
C LYS A 328 12.41 -4.47 -16.30
N PRO A 329 12.66 -5.53 -15.52
CA PRO A 329 14.03 -6.03 -15.30
C PRO A 329 14.74 -6.28 -16.63
N GLY A 330 16.01 -5.86 -16.74
CA GLY A 330 16.78 -5.96 -17.98
C GLY A 330 16.56 -4.80 -18.96
N ILE A 331 15.70 -3.82 -18.63
CA ILE A 331 15.36 -2.69 -19.49
C ILE A 331 15.65 -1.37 -18.75
N PRO A 332 16.45 -0.46 -19.35
CA PRO A 332 16.67 0.89 -18.81
C PRO A 332 15.36 1.65 -18.58
N GLU A 333 15.41 2.70 -17.75
CA GLU A 333 14.25 3.59 -17.61
C GLU A 333 13.92 4.33 -18.91
N LEU A 334 12.64 4.71 -19.07
CA LEU A 334 12.20 5.56 -20.17
C LEU A 334 12.91 6.92 -20.09
N PRO A 335 13.66 7.35 -21.12
CA PRO A 335 14.32 8.65 -21.12
C PRO A 335 13.35 9.83 -20.95
N GLU A 336 12.10 9.65 -21.36
CA GLU A 336 11.02 10.62 -21.21
C GLU A 336 10.66 10.88 -19.74
N TRP A 337 10.86 9.90 -18.84
CA TRP A 337 10.50 10.04 -17.44
C TRP A 337 11.39 11.05 -16.69
N PRO A 338 12.73 10.95 -16.71
CA PRO A 338 13.59 12.00 -16.15
C PRO A 338 13.37 13.36 -16.80
N ALA A 339 13.17 13.42 -18.12
CA ALA A 339 12.90 14.67 -18.83
C ALA A 339 11.58 15.32 -18.38
N LEU A 340 10.55 14.51 -18.11
CA LEU A 340 9.28 14.95 -17.55
C LEU A 340 9.44 15.46 -16.13
N ILE A 341 10.21 14.77 -15.28
CA ILE A 341 10.51 15.26 -13.93
C ILE A 341 11.19 16.63 -14.02
N GLU A 342 12.24 16.78 -14.81
CA GLU A 342 13.04 18.01 -14.88
C GLU A 342 12.22 19.24 -15.27
N LYS A 343 11.20 19.08 -16.13
CA LYS A 343 10.33 20.20 -16.55
C LYS A 343 9.11 20.42 -15.65
N SER A 344 8.70 19.42 -14.88
CA SER A 344 7.46 19.46 -14.09
C SER A 344 7.66 19.70 -12.59
N VAL A 345 8.88 19.59 -12.06
CA VAL A 345 9.16 19.77 -10.63
C VAL A 345 9.79 21.11 -10.31
N ASN A 346 9.47 21.65 -9.13
CA ASN A 346 10.17 22.81 -8.56
C ASN A 346 11.24 22.31 -7.59
N ARG A 347 12.52 22.47 -7.96
CA ARG A 347 13.66 22.10 -7.11
C ARG A 347 13.83 23.11 -5.97
N LEU A 348 14.09 22.59 -4.77
CA LEU A 348 14.42 23.38 -3.56
C LEU A 348 15.92 23.63 -3.42
#